data_AF-A0AAV8YLA7-F1
#
_entry.id   AF-A0AAV8YLA7-F1
#
_cell.length_a   1.000
_cell.length_b   1.000
_cell.length_c   1.000
_cell.angle_alpha   90.00
_cell.angle_beta   90.00
_cell.angle_gamma   90.00
#
_symmetry.space_group_name_H-M   'P 1'
#
loop_
_entity.id
_entity.type
_entity.pdbx_description
1 polymer ?
#
loop_
_entity_poly.entity_id
_entity_poly.type
_entity_poly.pdbx_seq_one_letter_code
_entity_poly.pdbx_strand_id
1 'polypeptide(L)'
;MEEAIFTYVPMLVMPFYGDQLKNARIVENKRIGKLVNHKPVLIKEELKTAISEIVNNPKYKENIKKLAQFIKDVPMTGLETSVWWTEYVIRNKGAKQLKNLAADLPLYQYYLLDVVGFLIFTAVLLITVLTLFIRKIVRYLKRSQVTSRYNDKEKKHQ
;
A
#
# COMPACT_ATOMS: atom_id res chain seq x y z
N MET A 1 -6.10 0.85 -20.00
CA MET A 1 -6.77 2.18 -19.86
C MET A 1 -6.17 3.18 -20.83
N GLU A 2 -4.86 3.41 -20.77
CA GLU A 2 -4.18 4.40 -21.63
C GLU A 2 -4.43 4.15 -23.12
N GLU A 3 -4.23 2.92 -23.60
CA GLU A 3 -4.46 2.55 -25.01
C GLU A 3 -5.87 2.93 -25.51
N ALA A 4 -6.89 2.65 -24.70
CA ALA A 4 -8.27 3.00 -25.04
C ALA A 4 -8.48 4.52 -25.10
N ILE A 5 -7.81 5.29 -24.24
CA ILE A 5 -7.82 6.75 -24.33
C ILE A 5 -7.11 7.19 -25.61
N PHE A 6 -5.91 6.69 -25.89
CA PHE A 6 -5.13 7.02 -27.10
C PHE A 6 -5.86 6.69 -28.41
N THR A 7 -6.67 5.63 -28.42
CA THR A 7 -7.48 5.17 -29.58
C THR A 7 -8.94 5.66 -29.53
N TYR A 8 -9.29 6.50 -28.56
CA TYR A 8 -10.60 7.11 -28.41
C TYR A 8 -11.74 6.09 -28.20
N VAL A 9 -11.50 4.95 -27.56
CA VAL A 9 -12.48 3.88 -27.33
C VAL A 9 -13.01 3.93 -25.90
N PRO A 10 -14.30 4.24 -25.67
CA PRO A 10 -14.92 4.16 -24.35
C PRO A 10 -14.77 2.78 -23.71
N MET A 11 -14.66 2.73 -22.39
CA MET A 11 -14.35 1.49 -21.67
C MET A 11 -15.46 1.06 -20.71
N LEU A 12 -15.70 -0.24 -20.66
CA LEU A 12 -16.38 -0.87 -19.53
C LEU A 12 -15.31 -1.52 -18.64
N VAL A 13 -15.23 -1.11 -17.37
CA VAL A 13 -14.17 -1.56 -16.46
C VAL A 13 -14.76 -2.46 -15.39
N MET A 14 -14.24 -3.68 -15.29
CA MET A 14 -14.58 -4.64 -14.25
C MET A 14 -13.31 -4.94 -13.43
N PRO A 15 -13.09 -4.26 -12.30
CA PRO A 15 -11.86 -4.38 -11.54
C PRO A 15 -11.85 -5.66 -10.69
N PHE A 16 -10.74 -6.40 -10.68
CA PHE A 16 -10.60 -7.62 -9.88
C PHE A 16 -9.76 -7.40 -8.61
N TYR A 17 -8.55 -6.86 -8.77
CA TYR A 17 -7.58 -6.62 -7.70
C TYR A 17 -6.67 -5.43 -8.02
N GLY A 18 -5.92 -4.96 -7.01
CA GLY A 18 -4.90 -3.93 -7.17
C GLY A 18 -5.47 -2.53 -7.42
N ASP A 19 -4.83 -1.79 -8.30
CA ASP A 19 -5.13 -0.38 -8.64
C ASP A 19 -6.34 -0.21 -9.57
N GLN A 20 -6.84 -1.30 -10.16
CA GLN A 20 -7.93 -1.28 -11.13
C GLN A 20 -9.19 -0.59 -10.61
N LEU A 21 -9.51 -0.71 -9.31
CA LEU A 21 -10.68 -0.04 -8.73
C LEU A 21 -10.53 1.48 -8.75
N LYS A 22 -9.32 1.99 -8.47
CA LYS A 22 -9.01 3.42 -8.58
C LYS A 22 -9.11 3.88 -10.04
N ASN A 23 -8.57 3.10 -10.96
CA ASN A 23 -8.64 3.40 -12.40
C ASN A 23 -10.09 3.39 -12.90
N ALA A 24 -10.92 2.44 -12.47
CA ALA A 24 -12.34 2.39 -12.81
C ALA A 24 -13.11 3.61 -12.32
N ARG A 25 -12.84 4.08 -11.09
CA ARG A 25 -13.42 5.33 -10.57
C ARG A 25 -13.00 6.55 -11.40
N ILE A 26 -11.74 6.59 -11.87
CA ILE A 26 -11.28 7.65 -12.77
C ILE A 26 -12.05 7.61 -14.11
N VAL A 27 -12.27 6.42 -14.67
CA VAL A 27 -13.07 6.22 -15.90
C VAL A 27 -14.48 6.79 -15.74
N GLU A 28 -15.18 6.46 -14.64
CA GLU A 28 -16.52 6.97 -14.38
C GLU A 28 -16.55 8.47 -14.11
N ASN A 29 -15.63 8.98 -13.27
CA ASN A 29 -15.57 10.40 -12.93
C ASN A 29 -15.29 11.26 -14.15
N LYS A 30 -14.40 10.81 -15.05
CA LYS A 30 -14.12 11.47 -16.33
C LYS A 30 -15.20 11.21 -17.38
N ARG A 31 -16.20 10.37 -17.09
CA ARG A 31 -17.32 10.01 -17.97
C ARG A 31 -16.83 9.51 -19.33
N ILE A 32 -15.78 8.68 -19.32
CA ILE A 32 -15.18 8.03 -20.49
C ILE A 32 -15.51 6.52 -20.54
N GLY A 33 -16.35 6.07 -19.62
CA GLY A 33 -16.77 4.68 -19.49
C GLY A 33 -17.57 4.45 -18.22
N LYS A 34 -17.80 3.18 -17.88
CA LYS A 34 -18.53 2.73 -16.68
C LYS A 34 -17.75 1.71 -15.88
N LEU A 35 -17.98 1.69 -14.58
CA LEU A 35 -17.56 0.62 -13.69
C LEU A 35 -18.68 -0.42 -13.61
N VAL A 36 -18.33 -1.70 -13.76
CA VAL A 36 -19.24 -2.83 -13.49
C VAL A 36 -18.66 -3.64 -12.34
N ASN A 37 -19.50 -3.87 -11.33
CA ASN A 37 -19.14 -4.71 -10.21
C ASN A 37 -19.46 -6.18 -10.54
N HIS A 38 -18.57 -7.07 -10.16
CA HIS A 38 -18.74 -8.52 -10.31
C HIS A 38 -18.89 -9.23 -8.96
N LYS A 39 -18.82 -8.49 -7.84
CA LYS A 39 -18.90 -9.01 -6.48
C LYS A 39 -20.18 -8.52 -5.78
N PRO A 40 -20.90 -9.40 -5.07
CA PRO A 40 -20.62 -10.83 -4.88
C PRO A 40 -20.94 -11.69 -6.12
N VAL A 41 -21.85 -11.22 -6.99
CA VAL A 41 -22.25 -11.90 -8.23
C VAL A 41 -22.38 -10.85 -9.34
N LEU A 42 -22.01 -11.20 -10.56
CA LEU A 42 -22.24 -10.37 -11.75
C LEU A 42 -23.66 -10.58 -12.28
N ILE A 43 -24.44 -9.51 -12.35
CA ILE A 43 -25.81 -9.55 -12.86
C ILE A 43 -25.80 -9.29 -14.37
N LYS A 44 -26.38 -10.21 -15.15
CA LYS A 44 -26.41 -10.16 -16.62
C LYS A 44 -27.08 -8.89 -17.14
N GLU A 45 -28.17 -8.48 -16.50
CA GLU A 45 -28.99 -7.33 -16.86
C GLU A 45 -28.25 -6.01 -16.60
N GLU A 46 -27.49 -5.92 -15.51
CA GLU A 46 -26.62 -4.78 -15.23
C GLU A 46 -25.51 -4.66 -16.28
N LEU A 47 -24.85 -5.78 -16.61
CA LEU A 47 -23.82 -5.81 -17.64
C LEU A 47 -24.39 -5.38 -19.01
N LYS A 48 -25.54 -5.94 -19.41
CA LYS A 48 -26.22 -5.62 -20.66
C LYS A 48 -26.60 -4.13 -20.72
N THR A 49 -27.13 -3.60 -19.61
CA THR A 49 -27.52 -2.19 -19.52
C THR A 49 -26.30 -1.28 -19.62
N ALA A 50 -25.20 -1.60 -18.93
CA ALA A 50 -23.99 -0.81 -18.96
C ALA A 50 -23.32 -0.82 -20.36
N ILE A 51 -23.31 -1.96 -21.05
CA ILE A 51 -22.84 -2.05 -22.45
C ILE A 51 -23.72 -1.19 -23.37
N SER A 52 -25.04 -1.34 -23.26
CA SER A 52 -25.99 -0.56 -24.06
C SER A 52 -25.82 0.94 -23.83
N GLU A 53 -25.61 1.35 -22.58
CA GLU A 53 -25.40 2.76 -22.23
C GLU A 53 -24.13 3.32 -22.87
N ILE A 54 -23.00 2.59 -22.80
CA ILE A 54 -21.73 3.04 -23.39
C ILE A 54 -21.83 3.16 -24.91
N VAL A 55 -22.47 2.20 -25.56
CA VAL A 55 -22.59 2.15 -27.03
C VAL A 55 -23.51 3.26 -27.54
N ASN A 56 -24.64 3.50 -26.87
CA ASN A 56 -25.67 4.40 -27.38
C ASN A 56 -25.53 5.85 -26.88
N ASN A 57 -24.78 6.10 -25.81
CA ASN A 57 -24.61 7.45 -25.27
C ASN A 57 -23.34 8.12 -25.84
N PRO A 58 -23.47 9.14 -26.72
CA PRO A 58 -22.33 9.77 -27.39
C PRO A 58 -21.36 10.46 -26.42
N LYS A 59 -21.83 10.84 -25.22
CA LYS A 59 -21.05 11.50 -24.17
C LYS A 59 -19.74 10.77 -23.87
N TYR A 60 -19.76 9.43 -23.86
CA TYR A 60 -18.55 8.65 -23.56
C TYR A 60 -17.50 8.81 -24.66
N LYS A 61 -17.92 8.77 -25.93
CA LYS A 61 -17.05 8.96 -27.09
C LYS A 61 -16.53 10.40 -27.19
N GLU A 62 -17.36 11.39 -26.88
CA GLU A 62 -16.96 12.79 -26.87
C GLU A 62 -15.94 13.10 -25.76
N ASN A 63 -16.20 12.63 -24.54
CA ASN A 63 -15.32 12.88 -23.41
C ASN A 63 -13.98 12.17 -23.57
N ILE A 64 -13.96 10.94 -24.10
CA ILE A 64 -12.69 10.24 -24.30
C ILE A 64 -11.88 10.88 -25.44
N LYS A 65 -12.52 11.40 -26.49
CA LYS A 65 -11.85 12.22 -27.52
C LYS A 65 -11.21 13.48 -26.94
N LYS A 66 -11.96 14.24 -26.14
CA LYS A 66 -11.45 15.44 -25.45
C LYS A 66 -10.28 15.10 -24.54
N LEU A 67 -10.43 14.07 -23.69
CA LEU A 67 -9.36 13.63 -22.78
C LEU A 67 -8.10 13.21 -23.53
N ALA A 68 -8.25 12.47 -24.62
CA ALA A 68 -7.13 12.02 -25.41
C ALA A 68 -6.41 13.16 -26.14
N GLN A 69 -7.14 14.20 -26.57
CA GLN A 69 -6.53 15.43 -27.09
C GLN A 69 -5.68 16.09 -26.00
N PHE A 70 -6.20 16.25 -24.79
CA PHE A 70 -5.43 16.82 -23.67
C PHE A 70 -4.19 15.98 -23.30
N ILE A 71 -4.26 14.65 -23.38
CA ILE A 71 -3.12 13.78 -23.05
C ILE A 71 -2.06 13.80 -24.16
N LYS A 72 -2.48 13.97 -25.41
CA LYS A 72 -1.57 14.07 -26.57
C LYS A 72 -0.97 15.48 -26.72
N ASP A 73 -1.55 16.47 -26.03
CA ASP A 73 -1.05 17.84 -25.99
C ASP A 73 0.14 17.95 -25.03
N VAL A 74 1.26 17.36 -25.46
CA VAL A 74 2.53 17.35 -24.74
C VAL A 74 3.64 17.87 -25.65
N PRO A 75 4.66 18.55 -25.11
CA PRO A 75 5.72 19.17 -25.91
C PRO A 75 6.62 18.17 -26.63
N MET A 76 6.63 16.91 -26.17
CA MET A 76 7.44 15.83 -26.76
C MET A 76 6.65 14.54 -26.72
N THR A 77 6.74 13.76 -27.79
CA THR A 77 6.18 12.40 -27.84
C THR A 77 6.90 11.49 -26.86
N GLY A 78 6.30 10.33 -26.55
CA GLY A 78 6.94 9.32 -25.69
C GLY A 78 8.29 8.84 -26.25
N LEU A 79 8.41 8.75 -27.57
CA LEU A 79 9.67 8.38 -28.23
C LEU A 79 10.73 9.47 -28.06
N GLU A 80 10.40 10.72 -28.37
CA GLU A 80 11.33 11.85 -28.22
C GLU A 80 11.76 12.02 -26.76
N THR A 81 10.83 11.87 -25.82
CA THR A 81 11.13 11.92 -24.38
C THR A 81 12.12 10.82 -23.99
N SER A 82 11.94 9.61 -24.52
CA SER A 82 12.84 8.47 -24.25
C SER A 82 14.25 8.69 -24.83
N VAL A 83 14.33 9.23 -26.05
CA VAL A 83 15.60 9.61 -26.68
C VAL A 83 16.30 10.67 -25.83
N TRP A 84 15.58 11.73 -25.44
CA TRP A 84 16.14 12.81 -24.63
C TRP A 84 16.67 12.33 -23.27
N TRP A 85 15.95 11.46 -22.57
CA TRP A 85 16.43 10.90 -21.30
C TRP A 85 17.64 9.98 -21.50
N THR A 86 17.68 9.23 -22.60
CA THR A 86 18.84 8.41 -22.94
C THR A 86 20.08 9.29 -23.17
N GLU A 87 19.94 10.35 -23.97
CA GLU A 87 21.01 11.32 -24.19
C GLU A 87 21.41 12.06 -22.90
N TYR A 88 20.44 12.39 -22.04
CA TYR A 88 20.69 13.01 -20.75
C TYR A 88 21.57 12.12 -19.87
N VAL A 89 21.28 10.82 -19.80
CA VAL A 89 22.10 9.86 -19.04
C VAL A 89 23.51 9.77 -19.62
N ILE A 90 23.65 9.70 -20.94
CA ILE A 90 24.95 9.64 -21.62
C ILE A 90 25.77 10.92 -21.33
N ARG A 91 25.17 12.10 -21.55
CA ARG A 91 25.82 13.41 -21.36
C ARG A 91 26.21 13.67 -19.91
N ASN A 92 25.47 13.12 -18.96
CA ASN A 92 25.76 13.21 -17.52
C ASN A 92 26.52 11.98 -16.98
N LYS A 93 27.21 11.22 -17.84
CA LYS A 93 28.09 10.10 -17.46
C LYS A 93 27.39 9.09 -16.53
N GLY A 94 26.17 8.71 -16.88
CA GLY A 94 25.33 7.77 -16.12
C GLY A 94 24.34 8.42 -15.16
N ALA A 95 24.28 9.75 -15.08
CA ALA A 95 23.33 10.52 -14.26
C ALA A 95 23.19 9.96 -12.82
N LYS A 96 24.33 9.81 -12.12
CA LYS A 96 24.41 9.17 -10.81
C LYS A 96 23.42 9.74 -9.78
N GLN A 97 23.07 11.02 -9.89
CA GLN A 97 22.09 11.70 -9.05
C GLN A 97 20.64 11.20 -9.23
N LEU A 98 20.30 10.62 -10.39
CA LEU A 98 18.99 10.02 -10.65
C LEU A 98 18.93 8.54 -10.27
N LYS A 99 20.09 7.92 -10.04
CA LYS A 99 20.16 6.54 -9.61
C LYS A 99 19.67 6.45 -8.17
N ASN A 100 18.76 5.51 -7.90
CA ASN A 100 18.34 5.23 -6.53
C ASN A 100 19.56 4.80 -5.70
N LEU A 101 19.88 5.55 -4.65
CA LEU A 101 20.99 5.25 -3.74
C LEU A 101 20.83 3.86 -3.11
N ALA A 102 19.59 3.38 -2.94
CA ALA A 102 19.32 2.06 -2.40
C ALA A 102 19.78 0.91 -3.33
N ALA A 103 19.99 1.16 -4.62
CA ALA A 103 20.43 0.13 -5.57
C ALA A 103 21.88 -0.32 -5.33
N ASP A 104 22.70 0.54 -4.71
CA ASP A 104 24.10 0.23 -4.39
C ASP A 104 24.29 -0.20 -2.93
N LEU A 105 23.21 -0.30 -2.14
CA LEU A 105 23.30 -0.70 -0.74
C LEU A 105 23.48 -2.21 -0.60
N PRO A 106 24.36 -2.66 0.32
CA PRO A 106 24.40 -4.04 0.75
C PRO A 106 23.05 -4.48 1.34
N LEU A 107 22.67 -5.75 1.12
CA LEU A 107 21.37 -6.28 1.54
C LEU A 107 21.07 -6.07 3.03
N TYR A 108 22.07 -6.15 3.91
CA TYR A 108 21.87 -5.96 5.35
C TYR A 108 21.44 -4.53 5.71
N GLN A 109 21.92 -3.52 4.96
CA GLN A 109 21.55 -2.12 5.15
C GLN A 109 20.21 -1.83 4.48
N TYR A 110 19.98 -2.42 3.30
CA TYR A 110 18.69 -2.32 2.61
C TYR A 110 17.54 -2.87 3.47
N TYR A 111 17.76 -4.00 4.16
CA TYR A 111 16.78 -4.61 5.07
C TYR A 111 16.87 -4.13 6.52
N LEU A 112 17.75 -3.17 6.84
CA LEU A 112 17.89 -2.58 8.19
C LEU A 112 18.05 -3.64 9.31
N LEU A 113 18.91 -4.65 9.07
CA LEU A 113 19.05 -5.78 9.99
C LEU A 113 19.54 -5.38 11.38
N ASP A 114 20.33 -4.29 11.46
CA ASP A 114 20.77 -3.68 12.71
C ASP A 114 19.61 -3.14 13.55
N VAL A 115 18.67 -2.43 12.91
CA VAL A 115 17.46 -1.89 13.55
C VAL A 115 16.55 -3.03 14.02
N VAL A 116 16.35 -4.05 13.18
CA VAL A 116 15.57 -5.25 13.54
C VAL A 116 16.20 -5.95 14.75
N GLY A 117 17.53 -6.14 14.74
CA GLY A 117 18.26 -6.72 15.86
C GLY A 117 18.09 -5.92 17.15
N PHE A 118 18.21 -4.59 17.07
CA PHE A 118 18.00 -3.69 18.22
C PHE A 118 16.57 -3.79 18.79
N LEU A 119 15.55 -3.85 17.92
CA LEU A 119 14.16 -3.99 18.34
C LEU A 119 13.89 -5.34 19.02
N ILE A 120 14.45 -6.44 18.49
CA ILE A 120 14.33 -7.77 19.10
C ILE A 120 15.01 -7.77 20.46
N PHE A 121 16.23 -7.25 20.54
CA PHE A 121 16.99 -7.19 21.79
C PHE A 121 16.26 -6.39 22.88
N THR A 122 15.76 -5.19 22.53
CA THR A 122 15.02 -4.35 23.47
C THR A 122 13.72 -5.01 23.93
N ALA A 123 12.97 -5.66 23.04
CA ALA A 123 11.77 -6.41 23.41
C ALA A 123 12.08 -7.57 24.38
N VAL A 124 13.11 -8.37 24.10
CA VAL A 124 13.54 -9.48 24.97
C VAL A 124 13.98 -8.96 26.34
N LEU A 125 14.74 -7.86 26.37
CA LEU A 125 15.21 -7.25 27.61
C LEU A 125 14.02 -6.76 28.47
N LEU A 126 13.05 -6.07 27.86
CA LEU A 126 11.84 -5.62 28.56
C LEU A 126 11.03 -6.79 29.14
N ILE A 127 10.81 -7.84 28.36
CA ILE A 127 10.12 -9.06 28.82
C ILE A 127 10.88 -9.70 29.99
N THR A 128 12.21 -9.78 29.89
CA THR A 128 13.06 -10.36 30.94
C THR A 128 12.98 -9.53 32.24
N VAL A 129 13.07 -8.20 32.14
CA VAL A 129 12.95 -7.30 33.30
C VAL A 129 11.56 -7.41 33.94
N LEU A 130 10.49 -7.40 33.14
CA LEU A 130 9.12 -7.54 33.63
C LEU A 130 8.90 -8.87 34.35
N THR A 131 9.37 -9.98 33.78
CA THR A 131 9.23 -11.31 34.40
C THR A 131 10.02 -11.41 35.70
N LEU A 132 11.24 -10.85 35.76
CA LEU A 132 12.03 -10.80 37.00
C LEU A 132 11.38 -9.91 38.07
N PHE A 133 10.82 -8.77 37.68
CA PHE A 133 10.11 -7.86 38.57
C PHE A 133 8.85 -8.51 39.16
N ILE A 134 8.01 -9.13 38.32
CA ILE A 134 6.84 -9.92 38.76
C ILE A 134 7.26 -11.04 39.70
N ARG A 135 8.32 -11.81 39.36
CA ARG A 135 8.86 -12.87 40.23
C ARG A 135 9.35 -12.34 41.57
N LYS A 136 9.91 -11.12 41.64
CA LYS A 136 10.30 -10.48 42.91
C LYS A 136 9.06 -10.08 43.72
N ILE A 137 8.07 -9.44 43.10
CA ILE A 137 6.81 -9.07 43.77
C ILE A 137 6.11 -10.31 44.34
N VAL A 138 5.95 -11.37 43.55
CA VAL A 138 5.30 -12.61 44.01
C VAL A 138 6.07 -13.23 45.18
N ARG A 139 7.41 -13.24 45.14
CA ARG A 139 8.24 -13.72 46.26
C ARG A 139 8.08 -12.86 47.52
N TYR A 140 8.03 -11.54 47.36
CA TYR A 140 7.83 -10.60 48.46
C TYR A 140 6.45 -10.79 49.11
N LEU A 141 5.38 -10.85 48.30
CA LEU A 141 4.02 -11.09 48.78
C LEU A 141 3.89 -12.44 49.50
N LYS A 142 4.47 -13.52 48.94
CA LYS A 142 4.50 -14.83 49.60
C LYS A 142 5.24 -14.79 50.95
N ARG A 143 6.40 -14.12 51.03
CA ARG A 143 7.13 -13.95 52.30
C ARG A 143 6.31 -13.17 53.34
N SER A 144 5.69 -12.07 52.93
CA SER A 144 4.83 -11.26 53.81
C SER A 144 3.63 -12.05 54.36
N GLN A 145 2.99 -12.90 53.54
CA GLN A 145 1.89 -13.75 54.00
C GLN A 145 2.35 -14.83 54.99
N VAL A 146 3.54 -15.40 54.80
CA VAL A 146 4.11 -16.38 55.74
C VAL A 146 4.42 -15.73 57.10
N THR A 147 5.06 -14.55 57.11
CA THR A 147 5.34 -13.81 58.35
C THR A 147 4.06 -13.40 59.08
N SER A 148 3.04 -12.92 58.35
CA SER A 148 1.74 -12.57 58.93
C SER A 148 1.04 -13.79 59.55
N ARG A 149 1.03 -14.96 58.87
CA ARG A 149 0.46 -16.20 59.42
C ARG A 149 1.22 -16.74 60.64
N TYR A 150 2.53 -16.53 60.71
CA TYR A 150 3.34 -16.92 61.87
C TYR A 150 2.98 -16.08 63.10
N ASN A 151 2.96 -14.75 62.96
CA ASN A 151 2.61 -13.82 64.05
C ASN A 151 1.17 -14.03 64.58
N ASP A 152 0.23 -14.42 63.71
CA ASP A 152 -1.16 -14.74 64.11
C ASP A 152 -1.28 -16.05 64.91
N LYS A 153 -0.37 -17.00 64.69
CA LYS A 153 -0.31 -18.26 65.47
C LYS A 153 0.32 -18.05 66.84
N GLU A 154 1.38 -17.26 66.95
CA GLU A 154 2.00 -16.93 68.25
C GLU A 154 1.01 -16.22 69.18
N LYS A 155 0.21 -15.28 68.65
CA LYS A 155 -0.83 -14.58 69.43
C LYS A 155 -1.99 -15.46 69.93
N LYS A 156 -2.19 -16.66 69.36
CA LYS A 156 -3.23 -17.61 69.79
C LYS A 156 -2.76 -18.59 70.87
N HIS A 157 -1.46 -18.64 71.15
CA HIS A 157 -0.84 -19.53 72.13
C HIS A 157 -0.34 -18.80 73.39
N GLN A 158 -0.54 -17.48 73.47
CA GLN A 158 -0.50 -16.68 74.70
C GLN A 158 -1.92 -16.45 75.21
#